data_AF-A0A1G0CL27-F1
#
_entry.id   AF-A0A1G0CL27-F1
#
_cell.length_a   1.000
_cell.length_b   1.000
_cell.length_c   1.000
_cell.angle_alpha   90.00
_cell.angle_beta   90.00
_cell.angle_gamma   90.00
#
_symmetry.space_group_name_H-M   'P 1'
#
loop_
_entity.id
_entity.type
_entity.pdbx_description
1 polymer ?
#
loop_
_entity_poly.entity_id
_entity_poly.type
_entity_poly.pdbx_seq_one_letter_code
_entity_poly.pdbx_strand_id
1 'polypeptide(L)' 'MTLETTQIQAEIARLKATLTGNLFEDLETQQQIYELKKQLNPEIAEHPELDEDDECLSCGS' A
#
# COMPACT_ATOMS: atom_id res chain seq x y z
N MET A 1 7.13 14.33 12.31
CA MET A 1 6.02 13.73 11.56
C MET A 1 5.07 14.87 11.21
N THR A 2 4.89 15.15 9.92
CA THR A 2 3.99 16.20 9.42
C THR A 2 2.56 15.64 9.33
N LEU A 3 1.54 16.49 9.42
CA LEU A 3 0.13 16.06 9.34
C LEU A 3 -0.17 15.28 8.04
N GLU A 4 0.46 15.65 6.94
CA GLU A 4 0.24 15.05 5.62
C GLU A 4 0.65 13.56 5.58
N THR A 5 1.78 13.20 6.18
CA THR A 5 2.23 11.81 6.30
C THR A 5 1.19 10.95 7.04
N THR A 6 0.61 11.48 8.12
CA THR A 6 -0.41 10.79 8.91
C THR A 6 -1.71 10.60 8.14
N GLN A 7 -2.11 11.58 7.31
CA GLN A 7 -3.30 11.46 6.46
C GLN A 7 -3.12 10.41 5.37
N ILE A 8 -1.95 10.38 4.72
CA ILE A 8 -1.65 9.38 3.70
C ILE A 8 -1.64 7.97 4.30
N GLN A 9 -1.03 7.79 5.48
CA GLN A 9 -1.05 6.50 6.20
C GLN A 9 -2.47 6.06 6.58
N ALA A 10 -3.33 6.99 7.01
CA ALA A 10 -4.71 6.70 7.32
C ALA A 10 -5.52 6.28 6.08
N GLU A 11 -5.29 6.93 4.93
CA GLU A 11 -5.96 6.55 3.68
C GLU A 11 -5.47 5.19 3.17
N ILE A 12 -4.18 4.91 3.26
CA ILE A 12 -3.62 3.57 2.97
C ILE A 12 -4.31 2.50 3.83
N ALA A 13 -4.45 2.73 5.14
CA ALA A 13 -5.12 1.79 6.04
C ALA A 13 -6.61 1.59 5.68
N ARG A 14 -7.30 2.67 5.31
CA ARG A 14 -8.69 2.64 4.86
C ARG A 14 -8.86 1.83 3.57
N LEU A 15 -7.99 2.04 2.57
CA LEU A 15 -8.02 1.30 1.30
C LEU A 15 -7.69 -0.18 1.51
N LYS A 16 -6.73 -0.51 2.37
CA LYS A 16 -6.42 -1.91 2.72
C LYS A 16 -7.61 -2.63 3.35
N ALA A 17 -8.37 -1.95 4.18
CA ALA A 17 -9.59 -2.52 4.78
C ALA A 17 -10.70 -2.82 3.76
N THR A 18 -10.62 -2.24 2.55
CA THR A 18 -11.55 -2.53 1.45
C THR A 18 -11.08 -3.66 0.53
N LEU A 19 -9.84 -4.14 0.69
CA LEU A 19 -9.34 -5.25 -0.11
C LEU A 19 -10.15 -6.51 0.20
N THR A 20 -10.66 -7.11 -0.87
CA THR A 20 -11.48 -8.32 -0.82
C THR A 20 -10.64 -9.59 -0.80
N GLY A 21 -9.35 -9.48 -1.12
CA GLY A 21 -8.45 -10.60 -1.39
C GLY A 21 -8.55 -11.12 -2.82
N ASN A 22 -9.46 -10.57 -3.64
CA ASN A 22 -9.55 -10.88 -5.05
C ASN A 22 -8.65 -9.93 -5.85
N LEU A 23 -7.56 -10.47 -6.40
CA LEU A 23 -6.57 -9.70 -7.17
C LEU A 23 -7.18 -8.82 -8.27
N PHE A 24 -8.22 -9.30 -8.97
CA PHE A 24 -8.80 -8.56 -10.08
C PHE A 24 -9.71 -7.42 -9.63
N GLU A 25 -10.47 -7.64 -8.55
CA GLU A 25 -11.34 -6.61 -7.98
C GLU A 25 -10.53 -5.57 -7.19
N ASP A 26 -9.44 -6.01 -6.60
CA ASP A 26 -8.58 -5.19 -5.76
C ASP A 26 -7.52 -4.43 -6.57
N LEU A 27 -7.38 -4.66 -7.88
CA LEU A 27 -6.27 -4.14 -8.69
C LEU A 27 -6.20 -2.60 -8.66
N GLU A 28 -7.34 -1.93 -8.78
CA GLU A 28 -7.39 -0.46 -8.69
C GLU A 28 -7.06 0.04 -7.28
N THR A 29 -7.58 -0.63 -6.25
CA THR A 29 -7.33 -0.29 -4.84
C THR A 29 -5.87 -0.50 -4.47
N GLN A 30 -5.25 -1.60 -4.90
CA GLN A 30 -3.83 -1.86 -4.70
C GLN A 30 -2.96 -0.84 -5.43
N GLN A 31 -3.32 -0.45 -6.65
CA GLN A 31 -2.62 0.60 -7.38
C GLN A 31 -2.67 1.94 -6.65
N GLN A 32 -3.83 2.31 -6.08
CA GLN A 32 -3.97 3.53 -5.28
C GLN A 32 -3.11 3.48 -4.01
N ILE A 33 -3.11 2.34 -3.31
CA ILE A 33 -2.25 2.12 -2.14
C ILE A 33 -0.78 2.31 -2.52
N TYR A 34 -0.32 1.74 -3.63
CA TYR A 34 1.06 1.86 -4.07
C TYR A 34 1.47 3.31 -4.39
N GLU A 35 0.61 4.08 -5.05
CA GLU A 35 0.90 5.50 -5.33
C GLU A 35 0.98 6.34 -4.04
N LEU A 36 0.13 6.04 -3.06
CA LEU A 36 0.21 6.68 -1.74
C LEU A 36 1.48 6.29 -0.99
N LYS A 37 1.89 5.02 -1.05
CA LYS A 37 3.17 4.58 -0.47
C LYS A 37 4.35 5.27 -1.14
N LYS A 38 4.35 5.43 -2.47
CA LYS A 38 5.39 6.19 -3.19
C LYS A 38 5.48 7.65 -2.75
N GLN A 39 4.37 8.27 -2.34
CA GLN A 39 4.42 9.62 -1.78
C GLN A 39 5.10 9.65 -0.41
N LEU A 40 5.00 8.57 0.37
CA LEU A 40 5.66 8.43 1.66
C LEU A 40 7.14 8.05 1.51
N ASN A 41 7.43 7.13 0.59
CA ASN A 41 8.76 6.65 0.28
C ASN A 41 8.88 6.44 -1.24
N PRO A 42 9.41 7.42 -1.99
CA PRO A 42 9.56 7.29 -3.44
C PRO A 42 10.60 6.24 -3.84
N GLU A 43 11.51 5.84 -2.95
CA GLU A 43 12.54 4.85 -3.23
C GLU A 43 11.94 3.47 -3.53
N ILE A 44 10.71 3.17 -3.07
CA ILE A 44 10.03 1.90 -3.38
C ILE A 44 9.75 1.68 -4.86
N ALA A 45 9.83 2.74 -5.68
CA ALA A 45 9.69 2.63 -7.13
C ALA A 45 10.90 1.97 -7.79
N GLU A 46 12.09 2.21 -7.25
CA GLU A 46 13.36 1.63 -7.74
C GLU A 46 13.79 0.44 -6.90
N HIS A 47 13.37 0.40 -5.63
CA HIS A 47 13.71 -0.59 -4.61
C HIS A 47 12.44 -1.17 -3.99
N PRO A 48 11.72 -2.07 -4.69
CA PRO A 48 10.48 -2.67 -4.18
C PRO A 48 10.67 -3.40 -2.84
N GLU A 49 11.88 -3.83 -2.49
CA GLU A 49 12.24 -4.39 -1.19
C GLU A 49 12.08 -3.42 0.00
N LEU A 50 12.00 -2.12 -0.27
CA LEU A 50 11.74 -1.09 0.73
C LEU A 50 10.24 -0.85 0.96
N ASP A 51 9.36 -1.54 0.24
CA ASP A 51 7.93 -1.53 0.51
C ASP A 51 7.64 -2.42 1.74
N GLU A 52 7.67 -1.81 2.93
CA GLU A 52 7.46 -2.47 4.22
C GLU A 52 6.05 -3.07 4.41
N ASP A 53 5.14 -2.82 3.47
CA ASP A 53 3.77 -3.34 3.48
C ASP A 53 3.61 -4.66 2.72
N ASP A 54 4.69 -5.21 2.15
CA ASP A 54 4.74 -6.54 1.55
C ASP A 54 4.80 -7.65 2.62
N GLU A 55 4.08 -7.46 3.73
CA GLU A 55 3.68 -8.55 4.61
C GLU A 55 2.58 -9.36 3.89
N CYS A 56 2.90 -9.96 2.72
CA CYS A 56 2.09 -11.09 2.26
C CYS A 56 2.34 -12.28 3.19
N LEU A 57 1.76 -12.21 4.40
CA LEU A 57 1.74 -13.31 5.37
C LEU A 57 0.95 -14.54 4.87
N SER A 58 0.44 -14.55 3.63
CA SER A 58 -0.37 -15.67 3.15
C SER A 58 -0.44 -15.86 1.62
N CYS A 59 0.58 -15.48 0.85
CA CYS A 59 0.64 -15.84 -0.59
C CYS A 59 1.14 -17.28 -0.82
N GLY A 60 0.96 -18.18 0.15
CA GLY A 60 1.48 -19.55 0.08
C GLY A 60 0.96 -20.47 1.19
N SER A 61 -0.33 -20.81 1.14
CA SER A 61 -0.82 -22.11 1.62
C SER A 61 -1.93 -22.63 0.74
#